data_AF-A0A9E3TX94-F1
#
_entry.id   AF-A0A9E3TX94-F1
#
_cell.length_a   1.000
_cell.length_b   1.000
_cell.length_c   1.000
_cell.angle_alpha   90.00
_cell.angle_beta   90.00
_cell.angle_gamma   90.00
#
_symmetry.space_group_name_H-M   'P 1'
#
loop_
_entity.id
_entity.type
_entity.pdbx_description
1 polymer ?
#
loop_
_entity_poly.entity_id
_entity_poly.type
_entity_poly.pdbx_seq_one_letter_code
_entity_poly.pdbx_strand_id
1 'polypeptide(L)'
;MAGKVHGKITACSEAGDLLTDITAAQLVDAPRDERVSVSAGGHQTIGIHGPDHSEPEMTFLALLSPDDGLRLTIVGDSARIMLGLRAGEEVVVEWQ
;
A
#
# COMPACT_ATOMS: atom_id res chain seq x y z
N MET A 1 -8.89 -10.32 14.62
CA MET A 1 -8.78 -9.20 15.58
C MET A 1 -8.81 -7.98 14.72
N ALA A 2 -9.85 -7.17 14.86
CA ALA A 2 -9.97 -5.98 14.05
C ALA A 2 -8.87 -4.98 14.39
N GLY A 3 -8.25 -4.43 13.35
CA GLY A 3 -7.16 -3.47 13.48
C GLY A 3 -7.26 -2.37 12.44
N LYS A 4 -6.73 -1.20 12.78
CA LYS A 4 -6.67 -0.04 11.90
C LYS A 4 -5.37 0.72 12.11
N VAL A 5 -4.68 1.03 11.02
CA VAL A 5 -3.47 1.84 11.01
C VAL A 5 -3.68 3.02 10.09
N HIS A 6 -3.37 4.22 10.59
CA HIS A 6 -3.34 5.44 9.80
C HIS A 6 -1.89 5.83 9.53
N GLY A 7 -1.65 6.30 8.31
CA GLY A 7 -0.41 6.88 7.87
C GLY A 7 -0.65 7.85 6.72
N LYS A 8 0.41 8.14 6.00
CA LYS A 8 0.40 9.05 4.85
C LYS A 8 1.47 8.69 3.85
N ILE A 9 1.29 9.14 2.62
CA ILE A 9 2.32 9.10 1.59
C ILE A 9 3.42 10.10 1.97
N THR A 10 4.65 9.63 2.11
CA THR A 10 5.81 10.47 2.45
C THR A 10 6.56 10.93 1.20
N ALA A 11 6.65 10.07 0.19
CA ALA A 11 7.37 10.33 -1.05
C ALA A 11 6.86 9.43 -2.19
N CYS A 12 7.36 9.67 -3.39
CA CYS A 12 7.15 8.79 -4.53
C CYS A 12 8.51 8.30 -5.05
N SER A 13 8.61 7.01 -5.36
CA SER A 13 9.83 6.44 -5.97
C SER A 13 9.99 6.90 -7.42
N GLU A 14 11.18 6.75 -7.99
CA GLU A 14 11.42 7.03 -9.41
C GLU A 14 10.61 6.11 -10.33
N ALA A 15 10.31 4.88 -9.87
CA ALA A 15 9.45 3.93 -10.58
C ALA A 15 7.97 4.32 -10.52
N GLY A 16 7.59 5.25 -9.65
CA GLY A 16 6.21 5.73 -9.53
C GLY A 16 5.40 5.09 -8.42
N ASP A 17 6.05 4.34 -7.53
CA ASP A 17 5.46 3.82 -6.30
C ASP A 17 5.27 4.92 -5.27
N LEU A 18 4.35 4.71 -4.35
CA LEU A 18 4.02 5.63 -3.27
C LEU A 18 4.60 5.06 -1.97
N LEU A 19 5.59 5.75 -1.42
CA LEU A 19 6.20 5.40 -0.15
C LEU A 19 5.33 5.95 0.99
N THR A 20 5.04 5.13 1.99
CA THR A 20 4.23 5.53 3.15
C THR A 20 5.08 5.59 4.42
N ASP A 21 4.57 6.23 5.48
CA ASP A 21 5.17 6.15 6.81
C ASP A 21 4.71 4.93 7.63
N ILE A 22 3.94 4.03 7.03
CA ILE A 22 3.47 2.81 7.69
C ILE A 22 4.55 1.74 7.61
N THR A 23 5.09 1.39 8.76
CA THR A 23 6.17 0.40 8.90
C THR A 23 5.64 -1.04 8.95
N ALA A 24 6.50 -2.01 8.61
CA ALA A 24 6.16 -3.43 8.76
C ALA A 24 5.82 -3.84 10.20
N ALA A 25 6.45 -3.18 11.19
CA ALA A 25 6.15 -3.39 12.60
C ALA A 25 4.72 -2.98 12.99
N GLN A 26 4.19 -1.88 12.41
CA GLN A 26 2.81 -1.47 12.65
C GLN A 26 1.78 -2.43 12.02
N LEU A 27 2.20 -3.22 11.03
CA LEU A 27 1.37 -4.19 10.32
C LEU A 27 1.74 -5.64 10.65
N VAL A 28 2.39 -5.88 11.79
CA VAL A 28 2.81 -7.23 12.21
C VAL A 28 1.61 -8.17 12.42
N ASP A 29 0.52 -7.63 12.96
CA ASP A 29 -0.71 -8.39 13.26
C ASP A 29 -1.74 -8.34 12.11
N ALA A 30 -1.46 -7.56 11.05
CA ALA A 30 -2.35 -7.46 9.91
C ALA A 30 -2.24 -8.72 9.03
N PRO A 31 -3.38 -9.32 8.60
CA PRO A 31 -3.36 -10.40 7.62
C PRO A 31 -2.70 -9.98 6.30
N ARG A 32 -2.41 -10.98 5.45
CA ARG A 32 -1.83 -10.76 4.10
C ARG A 32 -2.80 -11.14 2.98
N ASP A 33 -4.08 -11.29 3.32
CA ASP A 33 -5.13 -11.77 2.45
C ASP A 33 -6.31 -10.78 2.37
N GLU A 34 -7.41 -11.22 1.77
CA GLU A 34 -8.61 -10.42 1.52
C GLU A 34 -9.29 -9.83 2.75
N ARG A 35 -8.86 -10.20 3.96
CA ARG A 35 -9.35 -9.61 5.22
C ARG A 35 -8.76 -8.23 5.50
N VAL A 36 -7.78 -7.79 4.70
CA VAL A 36 -7.18 -6.45 4.80
C VAL A 36 -7.61 -5.59 3.63
N SER A 37 -7.92 -4.33 3.91
CA SER A 37 -8.05 -3.30 2.88
C SER A 37 -7.07 -2.17 3.13
N VAL A 38 -6.53 -1.61 2.06
CA VAL A 38 -5.64 -0.45 2.08
C VAL A 38 -6.22 0.63 1.19
N SER A 39 -6.42 1.82 1.76
CA SER A 39 -7.05 2.95 1.06
C SER A 39 -6.10 4.15 1.05
N ALA A 40 -6.01 4.84 -0.09
CA ALA A 40 -5.22 6.05 -0.24
C ALA A 40 -5.85 7.00 -1.27
N GLY A 41 -6.10 8.25 -0.85
CA GLY A 41 -6.68 9.30 -1.71
C GLY A 41 -7.93 8.85 -2.50
N GLY A 42 -8.83 8.12 -1.85
CA GLY A 42 -10.08 7.62 -2.45
C GLY A 42 -9.95 6.33 -3.26
N HIS A 43 -8.74 5.83 -3.48
CA HIS A 43 -8.50 4.52 -4.10
C HIS A 43 -8.35 3.44 -3.04
N GLN A 44 -8.75 2.21 -3.34
CA GLN A 44 -8.69 1.08 -2.42
C GLN A 44 -8.12 -0.15 -3.12
N THR A 45 -7.31 -0.90 -2.39
CA THR A 45 -6.89 -2.26 -2.73
C THR A 45 -7.19 -3.21 -1.57
N ILE A 46 -7.31 -4.49 -1.90
CA ILE A 46 -7.54 -5.58 -0.95
C ILE A 46 -6.24 -6.38 -0.83
N GLY A 47 -5.94 -6.83 0.38
CA GLY A 47 -4.73 -7.59 0.68
C GLY A 47 -3.48 -6.74 0.86
N ILE A 48 -2.46 -7.39 1.45
CA ILE A 48 -1.10 -6.88 1.54
C ILE A 48 -0.21 -7.95 0.94
N HIS A 49 0.48 -7.61 -0.13
CA HIS A 49 1.30 -8.54 -0.90
C HIS A 49 2.79 -8.35 -0.59
N GLY A 50 3.57 -9.41 -0.78
CA GLY A 50 5.02 -9.34 -0.76
C GLY A 50 5.58 -8.85 -2.10
N PRO A 51 6.90 -8.54 -2.17
CA PRO A 51 7.55 -8.12 -3.41
C PRO A 51 7.48 -9.19 -4.53
N ASP A 52 7.32 -10.47 -4.17
CA ASP A 52 7.22 -11.58 -5.12
C ASP A 52 5.77 -11.91 -5.54
N HIS A 53 4.88 -10.91 -5.58
CA HIS A 53 3.49 -11.11 -5.97
C HIS A 53 3.36 -11.52 -7.45
N SER A 54 2.28 -12.23 -7.78
CA SER A 54 1.95 -12.63 -9.16
C SER A 54 0.70 -11.95 -9.70
N GLU A 55 0.34 -10.81 -9.11
CA GLU A 55 -0.84 -10.03 -9.50
C GLU A 55 -0.72 -9.51 -10.94
N PRO A 56 -1.86 -9.37 -11.66
CA PRO A 56 -1.85 -8.94 -13.05
C PRO A 56 -1.33 -7.51 -13.25
N GLU A 57 -0.85 -7.21 -14.46
CA GLU A 57 -0.56 -5.83 -14.88
C GLU A 57 -1.76 -4.89 -14.65
N MET A 58 -1.47 -3.62 -14.39
CA MET A 58 -2.45 -2.56 -14.12
C MET A 58 -3.27 -2.76 -12.83
N THR A 59 -2.82 -3.63 -11.93
CA THR A 59 -3.46 -3.84 -10.61
C THR A 59 -2.86 -2.90 -9.58
N PHE A 60 -3.71 -2.18 -8.83
CA PHE A 60 -3.29 -1.38 -7.68
C PHE A 60 -3.08 -2.28 -6.47
N LEU A 61 -1.90 -2.19 -5.83
CA LEU A 61 -1.49 -3.10 -4.77
C LEU A 61 -0.83 -2.39 -3.60
N ALA A 62 -0.98 -3.00 -2.43
CA ALA A 62 -0.22 -2.67 -1.24
C ALA A 62 0.90 -3.69 -1.06
N LEU A 63 2.15 -3.25 -1.22
CA LEU A 63 3.35 -4.06 -1.05
C LEU A 63 3.97 -3.79 0.31
N LEU A 64 4.25 -4.85 1.07
CA LEU A 64 4.95 -4.76 2.34
C LEU A 64 6.32 -5.42 2.23
N SER A 65 7.36 -4.63 2.52
CA SER A 65 8.73 -5.12 2.70
C SER A 65 9.15 -4.92 4.16
N PRO A 66 9.95 -5.84 4.74
CA PRO A 66 10.53 -5.64 6.07
C PRO A 66 11.37 -4.34 6.17
N ASP A 67 12.08 -3.99 5.10
CA ASP A 67 13.03 -2.87 5.11
C ASP A 67 12.37 -1.53 4.76
N ASP A 68 11.41 -1.54 3.82
CA ASP A 68 10.80 -0.31 3.28
C ASP A 68 9.39 -0.03 3.84
N GLY A 69 8.85 -0.94 4.65
CA GLY A 69 7.46 -0.84 5.13
C GLY A 69 6.44 -0.97 4.00
N LEU A 70 5.29 -0.32 4.19
CA LEU A 70 4.17 -0.36 3.25
C LEU A 70 4.38 0.62 2.11
N ARG A 71 4.24 0.13 0.88
CA ARG A 71 4.25 0.90 -0.36
C ARG A 71 3.01 0.62 -1.17
N LEU A 72 2.57 1.59 -1.95
CA LEU A 72 1.44 1.42 -2.87
C LEU A 72 1.96 1.53 -4.30
N THR A 73 1.61 0.57 -5.15
CA THR A 73 2.11 0.47 -6.52
C THR A 73 1.01 0.07 -7.49
N ILE A 74 1.28 0.24 -8.78
CA ILE A 74 0.51 -0.39 -9.85
C ILE A 74 1.45 -1.32 -10.60
N VAL A 75 1.03 -2.58 -10.81
CA VAL A 75 1.87 -3.55 -11.52
C VAL A 75 2.12 -3.09 -12.95
N GLY A 76 3.38 -2.84 -13.27
CA GLY A 76 3.80 -2.43 -14.61
C GLY A 76 3.57 -0.95 -14.95
N ASP A 77 3.09 -0.11 -14.01
CA ASP A 77 2.86 1.33 -14.25
C ASP A 77 3.07 2.18 -12.98
N SER A 78 3.06 3.50 -13.12
CA SER A 78 3.21 4.44 -12.03
C SER A 78 1.88 4.68 -11.30
N ALA A 79 1.78 4.21 -10.05
CA ALA A 79 0.65 4.52 -9.17
C ALA A 79 0.46 6.04 -9.00
N ARG A 80 1.56 6.80 -8.89
CA ARG A 80 1.52 8.27 -8.82
C ARG A 80 0.83 8.89 -10.04
N ILE A 81 1.22 8.48 -11.26
CA ILE A 81 0.70 9.10 -12.49
C ILE A 81 -0.74 8.66 -12.73
N MET A 82 -1.02 7.36 -12.59
CA MET A 82 -2.34 6.80 -12.86
C MET A 82 -3.40 7.24 -11.84
N LEU A 83 -3.06 7.27 -10.56
CA LEU A 83 -4.02 7.58 -9.48
C LEU A 83 -4.02 9.06 -9.09
N GLY A 84 -3.02 9.82 -9.54
CA GLY A 84 -2.86 11.23 -9.21
C GLY A 84 -2.44 11.51 -7.76
N LEU A 85 -2.04 10.48 -7.02
CA LEU A 85 -1.68 10.56 -5.60
C LEU A 85 -0.35 11.30 -5.39
N ARG A 86 -0.24 11.98 -4.24
CA ARG A 86 0.91 12.83 -3.89
C ARG A 86 1.34 12.61 -2.44
N ALA A 87 2.56 13.05 -2.12
CA ALA A 87 3.00 13.12 -0.73
C ALA A 87 2.05 13.99 0.09
N GLY A 88 1.72 13.53 1.30
CA GLY A 88 0.77 14.14 2.22
C GLY A 88 -0.62 13.51 2.21
N GLU A 89 -0.98 12.74 1.19
CA GLU A 89 -2.28 12.03 1.14
C GLU A 89 -2.37 10.97 2.23
N GLU A 90 -3.55 10.84 2.84
CA GLU A 90 -3.81 9.86 3.90
C GLU A 90 -3.78 8.44 3.34
N VAL A 91 -3.18 7.52 4.11
CA VAL A 91 -3.21 6.09 3.88
C VAL A 91 -3.82 5.40 5.09
N VAL A 92 -4.80 4.53 4.84
CA VAL A 92 -5.52 3.80 5.90
C VAL A 92 -5.47 2.31 5.59
N VAL A 93 -5.00 1.52 6.56
CA VAL A 93 -5.01 0.06 6.52
C VAL A 93 -6.00 -0.46 7.56
N GLU A 94 -6.95 -1.28 7.15
CA GLU A 94 -8.01 -1.82 8.00
C GLU A 94 -8.16 -3.33 7.81
N TRP A 95 -8.38 -4.07 8.90
CA TRP A 95 -8.65 -5.52 8.87
C TRP A 95 -9.59 -5.97 9.99
N GLN A 96 -10.19 -7.15 9.85
CA GLN A 96 -11.14 -7.76 10.80
C GLN A 96 -10.74 -9.21 11.15
#